data_AF-A0A2V4I6J4-F1
#
_entry.id   AF-A0A2V4I6J4-F1
#
_cell.length_a   1.000
_cell.length_b   1.000
_cell.length_c   1.000
_cell.angle_alpha   90.00
_cell.angle_beta   90.00
_cell.angle_gamma   90.00
#
_symmetry.space_group_name_H-M   'P 1'
#
loop_
_entity.id
_entity.type
_entity.pdbx_description
1 polymer ?
#
loop_
_entity_poly.entity_id
_entity_poly.type
_entity_poly.pdbx_seq_one_letter_code
_entity_poly.pdbx_strand_id
1 'polypeptide(L)'
;MGEKNIIVDRGIPPSGAGGGGGGGRGGSSGGDISIPLDVNGEPSRHAFNVAELMSGAVLEAVLEGQGWPSPDAYYDLGVDMWGMLPYQVLEMRNELSDSYLRKEQNLPASLNAELAAAEAAAGSNAALSDSKKAERSIGIVKSMMATRDQQIAFNRGRLAAEQGGRFDDRSVRALIDELRKLDDYDVPAALDVELSLFTAALALYVDLKAQEQLSAKLDALEKARRDAAEKEAYKDAATYASDIGKEIASRYGERVSQAARELQKDISGKQVRSYQDALKTFEKMSSNPGWKLNGKDAAAVAQALRALDKATLGDNMTRLGKAFGVTGGAIQAQGLVEAAATGFQTGEWKPFLLEMESAVLGKIAGSAAGAMLGITLGLLGVTVTGGVALVVGGVLVGLASSYFDPEKVDQINNWVMDAVGA
;
A
#
# COMPACT_ATOMS: atom_id res chain seq x y z
N MET A 1 -8.31 -12.36 -37.67
CA MET A 1 -9.51 -11.51 -37.60
C MET A 1 -9.46 -10.82 -36.24
N GLY A 2 -8.91 -9.62 -36.06
CA GLY A 2 -9.00 -8.40 -36.88
C GLY A 2 -10.43 -7.85 -36.74
N GLU A 3 -10.74 -6.66 -36.25
CA GLU A 3 -10.03 -5.37 -36.13
C GLU A 3 -10.80 -4.46 -35.12
N LYS A 4 -10.14 -3.57 -34.34
CA LYS A 4 -10.00 -2.09 -34.53
C LYS A 4 -11.33 -1.35 -34.72
N ASN A 5 -11.56 -0.06 -34.41
CA ASN A 5 -10.86 1.10 -33.85
C ASN A 5 -12.00 2.14 -33.63
N ILE A 6 -11.98 2.98 -32.59
CA ILE A 6 -11.62 4.42 -32.59
C ILE A 6 -12.46 5.34 -33.51
N ILE A 7 -12.64 6.57 -33.00
CA ILE A 7 -12.78 7.89 -33.66
C ILE A 7 -14.25 8.38 -33.68
N VAL A 8 -14.72 9.23 -32.75
CA VAL A 8 -14.51 10.69 -32.60
C VAL A 8 -15.10 11.52 -33.76
N ASP A 9 -15.87 12.55 -33.37
CA ASP A 9 -15.81 13.94 -33.87
C ASP A 9 -17.01 14.56 -34.60
N ARG A 10 -17.45 15.67 -33.97
CA ARG A 10 -17.79 17.00 -34.51
C ARG A 10 -18.86 17.17 -35.60
N GLY A 11 -19.79 18.08 -35.31
CA GLY A 11 -20.27 19.01 -36.34
C GLY A 11 -21.67 19.60 -36.13
N ILE A 12 -21.76 20.66 -35.33
CA ILE A 12 -22.77 21.75 -35.41
C ILE A 12 -22.64 22.41 -36.81
N PRO A 13 -23.63 22.99 -37.56
CA PRO A 13 -24.68 24.00 -37.19
C PRO A 13 -25.98 23.89 -38.08
N PRO A 14 -26.82 24.95 -38.34
CA PRO A 14 -27.07 26.24 -37.68
C PRO A 14 -28.57 26.53 -37.40
N SER A 15 -28.87 27.41 -36.44
CA SER A 15 -29.94 28.41 -36.63
C SER A 15 -29.76 29.57 -35.63
N GLY A 16 -29.45 30.75 -36.17
CA GLY A 16 -29.47 32.01 -35.44
C GLY A 16 -30.81 32.75 -35.58
N ALA A 17 -30.91 33.82 -34.79
CA ALA A 17 -31.98 34.82 -34.65
C ALA A 17 -33.23 34.34 -33.87
N GLY A 18 -33.62 34.94 -32.74
CA GLY A 18 -33.12 36.09 -32.00
C GLY A 18 -34.11 36.50 -30.90
N GLY A 19 -33.60 37.14 -29.83
CA GLY A 19 -34.37 38.09 -29.02
C GLY A 19 -34.79 37.70 -27.59
N GLY A 20 -34.02 38.21 -26.60
CA GLY A 20 -34.43 38.59 -25.23
C GLY A 20 -34.78 37.43 -24.28
N GLY A 21 -33.97 37.06 -23.27
CA GLY A 21 -33.42 37.86 -22.16
C GLY A 21 -34.23 37.54 -20.89
N GLY A 22 -33.71 37.05 -19.75
CA GLY A 22 -32.37 36.65 -19.32
C GLY A 22 -32.47 36.03 -17.91
N GLY A 23 -31.47 35.20 -17.55
CA GLY A 23 -31.13 34.74 -16.19
C GLY A 23 -31.92 33.51 -15.67
N GLY A 24 -31.33 32.38 -15.28
CA GLY A 24 -29.95 31.93 -15.22
C GLY A 24 -29.90 30.46 -14.75
N ARG A 25 -28.88 29.72 -15.24
CA ARG A 25 -28.27 28.45 -14.77
C ARG A 25 -29.18 27.40 -14.10
N GLY A 26 -29.30 26.15 -14.56
CA GLY A 26 -28.33 25.30 -15.27
C GLY A 26 -27.90 24.11 -14.40
N GLY A 27 -28.71 23.05 -14.42
CA GLY A 27 -28.35 21.62 -14.43
C GLY A 27 -27.43 21.01 -13.35
N SER A 28 -28.00 20.10 -12.56
CA SER A 28 -27.44 18.76 -12.34
C SER A 28 -28.53 17.85 -11.78
N SER A 29 -29.04 16.95 -12.61
CA SER A 29 -30.02 15.92 -12.23
C SER A 29 -29.30 14.78 -11.50
N GLY A 30 -29.12 14.93 -10.19
CA GLY A 30 -29.16 13.81 -9.26
C GLY A 30 -30.62 13.50 -8.95
N GLY A 31 -30.97 12.23 -8.81
CA GLY A 31 -32.35 11.82 -8.54
C GLY A 31 -32.84 12.33 -7.19
N ASP A 32 -33.46 13.50 -7.17
CA ASP A 32 -34.26 13.99 -6.05
C ASP A 32 -35.54 13.16 -5.96
N ILE A 33 -35.70 12.44 -4.85
CA ILE A 33 -36.96 11.81 -4.48
C ILE A 33 -37.90 12.93 -4.02
N SER A 34 -38.71 13.44 -4.95
CA SER A 34 -39.84 14.32 -4.64
C SER A 34 -41.12 13.48 -4.48
N ILE A 35 -41.72 13.50 -3.28
CA ILE A 35 -43.05 12.90 -3.03
C ILE A 35 -44.09 14.04 -3.04
N PRO A 36 -45.11 14.01 -3.92
CA PRO A 36 -46.18 15.00 -3.89
C PRO A 36 -47.16 14.71 -2.74
N LEU A 37 -47.35 15.70 -1.86
CA LEU A 37 -48.46 15.74 -0.90
C LEU A 37 -49.67 16.39 -1.58
N ASP A 38 -50.68 15.59 -1.94
CA ASP A 38 -52.02 16.09 -2.21
C ASP A 38 -52.88 15.81 -0.97
N VAL A 39 -53.17 16.88 -0.21
CA VAL A 39 -54.02 16.84 0.99
C VAL A 39 -55.24 17.72 0.71
N ASN A 40 -56.19 17.20 -0.06
CA ASN A 40 -57.50 17.83 -0.17
C ASN A 40 -58.40 17.37 0.99
N GLY A 41 -58.41 18.17 2.06
CA GLY A 41 -59.33 18.04 3.19
C GLY A 41 -58.82 18.73 4.45
N GLU A 42 -58.85 20.07 4.48
CA GLU A 42 -58.40 20.85 5.65
C GLU A 42 -59.22 20.54 6.92
N PRO A 43 -58.59 20.21 8.05
CA PRO A 43 -59.26 20.20 9.34
C PRO A 43 -59.27 21.61 9.96
N SER A 44 -60.34 21.93 10.68
CA SER A 44 -60.56 23.23 11.34
C SER A 44 -59.44 23.64 12.31
N ARG A 45 -59.19 24.95 12.46
CA ARG A 45 -58.03 25.59 13.17
C ARG A 45 -57.70 25.12 14.60
N HIS A 46 -58.58 24.40 15.30
CA HIS A 46 -58.26 23.78 16.60
C HIS A 46 -57.57 22.40 16.46
N ALA A 47 -57.84 21.65 15.40
CA ALA A 47 -57.20 20.37 15.12
C ALA A 47 -55.74 20.54 14.66
N PHE A 48 -55.39 21.67 14.05
CA PHE A 48 -54.03 21.98 13.58
C PHE A 48 -53.03 22.14 14.74
N ASN A 49 -53.39 22.87 15.80
CA ASN A 49 -52.50 23.05 16.96
C ASN A 49 -52.30 21.76 17.76
N VAL A 50 -53.32 20.91 17.88
CA VAL A 50 -53.21 19.62 18.59
C VAL A 50 -52.41 18.61 17.78
N ALA A 51 -52.57 18.59 16.45
CA ALA A 51 -51.79 17.74 15.55
C ALA A 51 -50.29 18.06 15.60
N GLU A 52 -49.91 19.34 15.56
CA GLU A 52 -48.52 19.79 15.54
C GLU A 52 -47.83 19.58 16.90
N LEU A 53 -48.53 19.85 18.02
CA LEU A 53 -48.02 19.56 19.36
C LEU A 53 -47.87 18.06 19.62
N MET A 54 -48.81 17.26 19.11
CA MET A 54 -48.78 15.81 19.25
C MET A 54 -47.67 15.17 18.44
N SER A 55 -47.43 15.62 17.20
CA SER A 55 -46.32 15.08 16.42
C SER A 55 -44.96 15.33 17.09
N GLY A 56 -44.75 16.51 17.68
CA GLY A 56 -43.54 16.81 18.44
C GLY A 56 -43.37 15.95 19.71
N ALA A 57 -44.44 15.76 20.49
CA ALA A 57 -44.41 14.93 21.70
C ALA A 57 -44.20 13.44 21.40
N VAL A 58 -44.79 12.95 20.30
CA VAL A 58 -44.60 11.57 19.83
C VAL A 58 -43.18 11.36 19.31
N LEU A 59 -42.64 12.32 18.57
CA LEU A 59 -41.24 12.30 18.12
C LEU A 59 -40.27 12.18 19.30
N GLU A 60 -40.46 13.00 20.34
CA GLU A 60 -39.64 12.97 21.56
C GLU A 60 -39.77 11.62 22.29
N ALA A 61 -40.99 11.16 22.56
CA ALA A 61 -41.24 9.89 23.25
C ALA A 61 -40.60 8.68 22.52
N VAL A 62 -40.76 8.61 21.19
CA VAL A 62 -40.20 7.51 20.39
C VAL A 62 -38.67 7.58 20.36
N LEU A 63 -38.08 8.78 20.20
CA LEU A 63 -36.62 8.95 20.21
C LEU A 63 -35.99 8.67 21.59
N GLU A 64 -36.72 8.90 22.68
CA GLU A 64 -36.30 8.57 24.05
C GLU A 64 -36.47 7.08 24.39
N GLY A 65 -37.02 6.28 23.47
CA GLY A 65 -37.24 4.85 23.68
C GLY A 65 -38.47 4.53 24.53
N GLN A 66 -39.41 5.47 24.65
CA GLN A 66 -40.70 5.25 25.31
C GLN A 66 -41.71 4.52 24.40
N GLY A 67 -41.37 4.32 23.13
CA GLY A 67 -42.17 3.59 22.13
C GLY A 67 -43.27 4.45 21.50
N TRP A 68 -44.00 3.86 20.54
CA TRP A 68 -45.14 4.53 19.91
C TRP A 68 -46.33 4.67 20.88
N PRO A 69 -47.12 5.75 20.80
CA PRO A 69 -48.30 5.93 21.65
C PRO A 69 -49.33 4.81 21.43
N SER A 70 -50.04 4.44 22.50
CA SER A 70 -51.17 3.53 22.39
C SER A 70 -52.35 4.17 21.65
N PRO A 71 -53.27 3.37 21.07
CA PRO A 71 -54.50 3.89 20.46
C PRO A 71 -55.30 4.81 21.39
N ASP A 72 -55.36 4.46 22.68
CA ASP A 72 -56.08 5.23 23.71
C ASP A 72 -55.54 6.67 23.84
N ALA A 73 -54.23 6.88 23.65
CA ALA A 73 -53.63 8.22 23.70
C ALA A 73 -54.16 9.13 22.57
N TYR A 74 -54.46 8.57 21.40
CA TYR A 74 -55.07 9.33 20.30
C TYR A 74 -56.54 9.66 20.62
N TYR A 75 -57.28 8.69 21.17
CA TYR A 75 -58.70 8.88 21.54
C TYR A 75 -58.89 9.88 22.68
N ASP A 76 -58.05 9.84 23.71
CA ASP A 76 -58.08 10.77 24.85
C ASP A 76 -57.88 12.23 24.42
N LEU A 77 -57.20 12.44 23.29
CA LEU A 77 -56.95 13.75 22.71
C LEU A 77 -57.94 14.13 21.60
N GLY A 78 -58.93 13.27 21.34
CA GLY A 78 -59.98 13.51 20.36
C GLY A 78 -59.48 13.51 18.91
N VAL A 79 -58.37 12.82 18.63
CA VAL A 79 -57.78 12.72 17.29
C VAL A 79 -57.88 11.30 16.74
N ASP A 80 -58.05 11.16 15.43
CA ASP A 80 -58.05 9.86 14.76
C ASP A 80 -56.61 9.37 14.55
N MET A 81 -56.26 8.23 15.15
CA MET A 81 -54.96 7.58 15.01
C MET A 81 -54.59 7.39 13.53
N TRP A 82 -55.53 6.91 12.71
CA TRP A 82 -55.27 6.61 11.30
C TRP A 82 -55.10 7.87 10.44
N GLY A 83 -55.60 9.01 10.89
CA GLY A 83 -55.33 10.32 10.30
C GLY A 83 -53.95 10.88 10.67
N MET A 84 -53.44 10.55 11.86
CA MET A 84 -52.17 11.10 12.38
C MET A 84 -50.94 10.25 12.04
N LEU A 85 -51.06 8.93 12.08
CA LEU A 85 -49.94 8.00 11.88
C LEU A 85 -49.11 8.27 10.61
N PRO A 86 -49.71 8.55 9.43
CA PRO A 86 -48.91 8.83 8.22
C PRO A 86 -47.96 10.03 8.39
N TYR A 87 -48.40 11.09 9.07
CA TYR A 87 -47.60 12.29 9.30
C TYR A 87 -46.49 12.03 10.31
N GLN A 88 -46.82 11.37 11.43
CA GLN A 88 -45.85 11.05 12.48
C GLN A 88 -44.74 10.12 11.96
N VAL A 89 -45.09 9.09 11.18
CA VAL A 89 -44.11 8.20 10.54
C VAL A 89 -43.21 8.95 9.57
N LEU A 90 -43.77 9.85 8.76
CA LEU A 90 -42.99 10.63 7.81
C LEU A 90 -41.99 11.55 8.52
N GLU A 91 -42.43 12.25 9.57
CA GLU A 91 -41.58 13.14 10.37
C GLU A 91 -40.47 12.37 11.08
N MET A 92 -40.78 11.23 11.71
CA MET A 92 -39.80 10.33 12.32
C MET A 92 -38.73 9.87 11.31
N ARG A 93 -39.15 9.46 10.11
CA ARG A 93 -38.22 9.01 9.06
C ARG A 93 -37.33 10.16 8.57
N ASN A 94 -37.87 11.38 8.47
CA ASN A 94 -37.11 12.55 8.07
C ASN A 94 -36.05 12.93 9.12
N GLU A 95 -36.43 13.03 10.40
CA GLU A 95 -35.48 13.38 11.47
C GLU A 95 -34.36 12.34 11.59
N LEU A 96 -34.70 11.04 11.49
CA LEU A 96 -33.69 9.98 11.45
C LEU A 96 -32.78 10.12 10.22
N SER A 97 -33.35 10.31 9.02
CA SER A 97 -32.55 10.48 7.80
C SER A 97 -31.60 11.67 7.92
N ASP A 98 -32.07 12.81 8.41
CA ASP A 98 -31.27 14.01 8.61
C ASP A 98 -30.17 13.80 9.66
N SER A 99 -30.46 13.10 10.75
CA SER A 99 -29.47 12.70 11.76
C SER A 99 -28.35 11.86 11.16
N TYR A 100 -28.67 10.90 10.29
CA TYR A 100 -27.68 10.06 9.62
C TYR A 100 -26.94 10.79 8.49
N LEU A 101 -27.59 11.73 7.79
CA LEU A 101 -26.93 12.60 6.83
C LEU A 101 -25.87 13.48 7.52
N ARG A 102 -26.19 14.03 8.70
CA ARG A 102 -25.22 14.75 9.53
C ARG A 102 -24.03 13.85 9.93
N LYS A 103 -24.29 12.58 10.28
CA LYS A 103 -23.23 11.60 10.58
C LYS A 103 -22.36 11.31 9.34
N GLU A 104 -22.96 11.10 8.18
CA GLU A 104 -22.25 10.88 6.92
C GLU A 104 -21.35 12.07 6.58
N GLN A 105 -21.88 13.30 6.66
CA GLN A 105 -21.11 14.52 6.39
C GLN A 105 -19.92 14.68 7.36
N ASN A 106 -20.10 14.31 8.63
CA ASN A 106 -19.04 14.38 9.65
C ASN A 106 -18.13 13.13 9.68
N LEU A 107 -18.40 12.13 8.83
CA LEU A 107 -17.72 10.84 8.86
C LEU A 107 -16.20 10.97 8.71
N PRO A 108 -15.64 11.77 7.77
CA PRO A 108 -14.19 11.90 7.63
C PRO A 108 -13.51 12.46 8.89
N ALA A 109 -14.14 13.44 9.55
CA ALA A 109 -13.62 14.02 10.78
C ALA A 109 -13.70 13.01 11.94
N SER A 110 -14.80 12.27 12.04
CA SER A 110 -14.99 11.25 13.08
C SER A 110 -13.97 10.11 12.97
N LEU A 111 -13.71 9.59 11.76
CA LEU A 111 -12.73 8.52 11.54
C LEU A 111 -11.31 8.99 11.81
N ASN A 112 -11.00 10.25 11.51
CA ASN A 112 -9.70 10.83 11.84
C ASN A 112 -9.52 11.00 13.35
N ALA A 113 -10.55 11.41 14.08
CA ALA A 113 -10.52 11.48 15.53
C ALA A 113 -10.39 10.10 16.18
N GLU A 114 -11.12 9.10 15.68
CA GLU A 114 -11.04 7.71 16.15
C GLU A 114 -9.64 7.13 15.93
N LEU A 115 -9.04 7.35 14.75
CA LEU A 115 -7.66 6.95 14.48
C LEU A 115 -6.68 7.65 15.43
N ALA A 116 -6.80 8.97 15.60
CA ALA A 116 -5.89 9.73 16.46
C ALA A 116 -5.96 9.26 17.91
N ALA A 117 -7.16 8.95 18.41
CA ALA A 117 -7.36 8.39 19.75
C ALA A 117 -6.72 7.00 19.88
N ALA A 118 -6.90 6.12 18.88
CA ALA A 118 -6.29 4.80 18.87
C ALA A 118 -4.75 4.85 18.76
N GLU A 119 -4.21 5.79 17.98
CA GLU A 119 -2.77 6.04 17.90
C GLU A 119 -2.21 6.55 19.23
N ALA A 120 -2.93 7.46 19.90
CA ALA A 120 -2.56 7.93 21.24
C ALA A 120 -2.58 6.80 22.28
N ALA A 121 -3.57 5.91 22.22
CA ALA A 121 -3.68 4.75 23.09
C ALA A 121 -2.54 3.72 22.87
N ALA A 122 -2.02 3.62 21.65
CA ALA A 122 -0.87 2.76 21.33
C ALA A 122 0.48 3.30 21.86
N GLY A 123 0.49 4.48 22.49
CA GLY A 123 1.66 5.11 23.09
C GLY A 123 2.60 5.77 22.07
N SER A 124 3.69 6.37 22.56
CA SER A 124 4.62 7.14 21.73
C SER A 124 5.20 6.33 20.57
N ASN A 125 5.28 6.95 19.39
CA ASN A 125 5.88 6.40 18.18
C ASN A 125 7.15 7.18 17.75
N ALA A 126 7.66 8.10 18.59
CA ALA A 126 8.75 9.00 18.24
C ALA A 126 10.06 8.28 17.89
N ALA A 127 10.31 7.13 18.54
CA ALA A 127 11.50 6.31 18.29
C ALA A 127 11.34 5.33 17.11
N LEU A 128 10.15 5.22 16.53
CA LEU A 128 9.89 4.30 15.43
C LEU A 128 10.36 4.90 14.09
N SER A 129 10.82 4.03 13.20
CA SER A 129 11.05 4.39 11.80
C SER A 129 9.72 4.69 11.11
N ASP A 130 9.74 5.40 9.99
CA ASP A 130 8.50 5.82 9.32
C ASP A 130 7.76 4.59 8.75
N SER A 131 8.48 3.55 8.33
CA SER A 131 7.86 2.27 7.95
C SER A 131 7.12 1.62 9.12
N LYS A 132 7.72 1.63 10.32
CA LYS A 132 7.10 1.07 11.54
C LYS A 132 5.91 1.89 12.04
N LYS A 133 5.96 3.22 11.88
CA LYS A 133 4.80 4.09 12.16
C LYS A 133 3.63 3.73 11.25
N ALA A 134 3.88 3.63 9.94
CA ALA A 134 2.85 3.25 8.97
C ALA A 134 2.29 1.84 9.25
N GLU A 135 3.14 0.86 9.60
CA GLU A 135 2.70 -0.49 9.98
C GLU A 135 1.79 -0.49 11.20
N ARG A 136 2.08 0.33 12.23
CA ARG A 136 1.19 0.50 13.37
C ARG A 136 -0.16 1.09 12.94
N SER A 137 -0.16 2.17 12.17
CA SER A 137 -1.41 2.80 11.70
C SER A 137 -2.23 1.85 10.83
N ILE A 138 -1.59 1.01 10.00
CA ILE A 138 -2.26 -0.08 9.26
C ILE A 138 -2.97 -1.04 10.20
N GLY A 139 -2.30 -1.48 11.27
CA GLY A 139 -2.90 -2.36 12.28
C GLY A 139 -4.13 -1.74 12.94
N ILE A 140 -4.06 -0.45 13.27
CA ILE A 140 -5.18 0.29 13.85
C ILE A 140 -6.34 0.40 12.86
N VAL A 141 -6.08 0.84 11.62
CA VAL A 141 -7.12 0.94 10.58
C VAL A 141 -7.79 -0.41 10.32
N LYS A 142 -7.04 -1.52 10.28
CA LYS A 142 -7.60 -2.86 10.17
C LYS A 142 -8.51 -3.22 11.36
N SER A 143 -8.13 -2.83 12.57
CA SER A 143 -8.99 -3.06 13.74
C SER A 143 -10.29 -2.24 13.69
N MET A 144 -10.21 -0.98 13.24
CA MET A 144 -11.39 -0.14 13.01
C MET A 144 -12.31 -0.77 11.95
N MET A 145 -11.75 -1.24 10.83
CA MET A 145 -12.51 -1.94 9.79
C MET A 145 -13.21 -3.19 10.34
N ALA A 146 -12.51 -4.00 11.14
CA ALA A 146 -13.10 -5.21 11.73
C ALA A 146 -14.28 -4.90 12.66
N THR A 147 -14.21 -3.82 13.44
CA THR A 147 -15.34 -3.36 14.26
C THR A 147 -16.53 -2.93 13.39
N ARG A 148 -16.28 -2.25 12.27
CA ARG A 148 -17.34 -1.85 11.32
C ARG A 148 -17.94 -3.05 10.59
N ASP A 149 -17.13 -4.04 10.21
CA ASP A 149 -17.61 -5.29 9.61
C ASP A 149 -18.60 -6.02 10.53
N GLN A 150 -18.36 -6.01 11.85
CA GLN A 150 -19.29 -6.57 12.83
C GLN A 150 -20.63 -5.81 12.85
N GLN A 151 -20.60 -4.48 12.81
CA GLN A 151 -21.81 -3.64 12.77
C GLN A 151 -22.60 -3.85 11.48
N ILE A 152 -21.90 -3.96 10.34
CA ILE A 152 -22.49 -4.26 9.04
C ILE A 152 -23.14 -5.64 9.04
N ALA A 153 -22.43 -6.67 9.54
CA ALA A 153 -22.98 -8.02 9.64
C ALA A 153 -24.22 -8.06 10.53
N PHE A 154 -24.17 -7.37 11.67
CA PHE A 154 -25.30 -7.24 12.59
C PHE A 154 -26.52 -6.59 11.92
N ASN A 155 -26.34 -5.42 11.29
CA ASN A 155 -27.44 -4.70 10.64
C ASN A 155 -27.99 -5.47 9.43
N ARG A 156 -27.13 -6.13 8.63
CA ARG A 156 -27.57 -7.02 7.54
C ARG A 156 -28.37 -8.20 8.04
N GLY A 157 -27.96 -8.83 9.15
CA GLY A 157 -28.68 -9.93 9.76
C GLY A 157 -30.09 -9.54 10.20
N ARG A 158 -30.23 -8.37 10.83
CA ARG A 158 -31.52 -7.80 11.23
C ARG A 158 -32.43 -7.55 10.04
N LEU A 159 -31.90 -6.93 8.98
CA LEU A 159 -32.66 -6.68 7.76
C LEU A 159 -33.06 -7.98 7.05
N ALA A 160 -32.21 -9.02 7.05
CA ALA A 160 -32.53 -10.29 6.42
C ALA A 160 -33.62 -11.10 7.15
N ALA A 161 -33.67 -11.03 8.49
CA ALA A 161 -34.62 -11.78 9.31
C ALA A 161 -36.08 -11.30 9.14
N GLU A 162 -36.28 -10.01 8.92
CA GLU A 162 -37.62 -9.36 8.93
C GLU A 162 -38.17 -9.05 7.53
N GLN A 163 -37.65 -9.69 6.47
CA GLN A 163 -37.92 -9.31 5.07
C GLN A 163 -37.57 -7.83 4.76
N GLY A 164 -36.50 -7.31 5.34
CA GLY A 164 -36.01 -5.93 5.22
C GLY A 164 -35.48 -5.51 3.83
N GLY A 165 -35.88 -6.20 2.76
CA GLY A 165 -35.70 -5.77 1.38
C GLY A 165 -36.81 -4.86 0.86
N ARG A 166 -37.54 -4.17 1.76
CA ARG A 166 -38.72 -3.33 1.43
C ARG A 166 -38.58 -1.87 1.88
N PHE A 167 -37.41 -1.39 2.32
CA PHE A 167 -37.31 -0.03 2.89
C PHE A 167 -36.95 1.05 1.87
N ASP A 168 -36.30 0.66 0.79
CA ASP A 168 -35.88 1.47 -0.33
C ASP A 168 -37.05 1.76 -1.32
N ASP A 169 -38.14 1.00 -1.25
CA ASP A 169 -39.31 1.09 -2.14
C ASP A 169 -40.68 1.21 -1.44
N ARG A 170 -40.79 0.96 -0.13
CA ARG A 170 -42.09 1.03 0.59
C ARG A 170 -42.44 2.45 1.04
N SER A 171 -43.36 3.04 0.30
CA SER A 171 -44.01 4.31 0.66
C SER A 171 -44.67 4.24 2.04
N VAL A 172 -44.75 5.39 2.74
CA VAL A 172 -45.51 5.51 4.00
C VAL A 172 -46.94 5.01 3.82
N ARG A 173 -47.55 5.26 2.66
CA ARG A 173 -48.88 4.75 2.33
C ARG A 173 -48.95 3.22 2.37
N ALA A 174 -48.00 2.53 1.76
CA ALA A 174 -47.95 1.07 1.75
C ALA A 174 -47.70 0.48 3.16
N LEU A 175 -46.91 1.17 4.00
CA LEU A 175 -46.77 0.80 5.42
C LEU A 175 -48.12 0.92 6.15
N ILE A 176 -48.80 2.06 6.02
CA ILE A 176 -50.08 2.30 6.69
C ILE A 176 -51.14 1.30 6.24
N ASP A 177 -51.19 0.95 4.95
CA ASP A 177 -52.09 -0.06 4.40
C ASP A 177 -51.82 -1.47 4.95
N GLU A 178 -50.59 -1.76 5.39
CA GLU A 178 -50.23 -3.02 6.06
C GLU A 178 -50.57 -2.99 7.55
N LEU A 179 -50.33 -1.87 8.23
CA LEU A 179 -50.69 -1.69 9.64
C LEU A 179 -52.20 -1.80 9.85
N ARG A 180 -53.02 -1.31 8.91
CA ARG A 180 -54.49 -1.43 8.94
C ARG A 180 -55.03 -2.87 8.95
N LYS A 181 -54.17 -3.87 8.68
CA LYS A 181 -54.54 -5.29 8.73
C LYS A 181 -54.34 -5.90 10.12
N LEU A 182 -53.67 -5.19 11.02
CA LEU A 182 -53.44 -5.59 12.40
C LEU A 182 -54.58 -5.13 13.31
N ASP A 183 -54.62 -5.66 14.53
CA ASP A 183 -55.40 -5.06 15.60
C ASP A 183 -54.78 -3.71 15.98
N ASP A 184 -55.60 -2.71 16.30
CA ASP A 184 -55.14 -1.36 16.62
C ASP A 184 -54.11 -1.38 17.78
N TYR A 185 -54.25 -2.29 18.74
CA TYR A 185 -53.32 -2.41 19.86
C TYR A 185 -51.98 -3.09 19.50
N ASP A 186 -51.89 -3.76 18.36
CA ASP A 186 -50.64 -4.35 17.85
C ASP A 186 -49.83 -3.34 16.98
N VAL A 187 -50.47 -2.26 16.53
CA VAL A 187 -49.85 -1.24 15.65
C VAL A 187 -48.62 -0.56 16.27
N PRO A 188 -48.60 -0.16 17.55
CA PRO A 188 -47.42 0.47 18.16
C PRO A 188 -46.17 -0.43 18.10
N ALA A 189 -46.33 -1.72 18.42
CA ALA A 189 -45.22 -2.68 18.39
C ALA A 189 -44.73 -2.94 16.96
N ALA A 190 -45.64 -2.99 15.97
CA ALA A 190 -45.26 -3.09 14.57
C ALA A 190 -44.50 -1.85 14.08
N LEU A 191 -44.90 -0.65 14.50
CA LEU A 191 -44.21 0.60 14.19
C LEU A 191 -42.82 0.69 14.83
N ASP A 192 -42.64 0.17 16.05
CA ASP A 192 -41.32 0.08 16.69
C ASP A 192 -40.37 -0.79 15.88
N VAL A 193 -40.84 -1.95 15.39
CA VAL A 193 -40.05 -2.85 14.52
C VAL A 193 -39.66 -2.14 13.22
N GLU A 194 -40.61 -1.46 12.58
CA GLU A 194 -40.40 -0.73 11.32
C GLU A 194 -39.36 0.39 11.48
N LEU A 195 -39.45 1.17 12.55
CA LEU A 195 -38.49 2.23 12.84
C LEU A 195 -37.10 1.65 13.12
N SER A 196 -37.05 0.57 13.90
CA SER A 196 -35.82 -0.14 14.26
C SER A 196 -35.08 -0.69 13.04
N LEU A 197 -35.82 -1.18 12.04
CA LEU A 197 -35.27 -1.63 10.75
C LEU A 197 -34.83 -0.45 9.87
N PHE A 198 -35.60 0.64 9.82
CA PHE A 198 -35.22 1.87 9.11
C PHE A 198 -33.89 2.45 9.65
N THR A 199 -33.75 2.53 10.98
CA THR A 199 -32.50 2.94 11.63
C THR A 199 -31.34 1.99 11.30
N ALA A 200 -31.60 0.67 11.23
CA ALA A 200 -30.58 -0.32 10.85
C ALA A 200 -30.10 -0.13 9.40
N ALA A 201 -31.00 0.21 8.47
CA ALA A 201 -30.66 0.51 7.09
C ALA A 201 -29.80 1.78 6.95
N LEU A 202 -30.18 2.87 7.64
CA LEU A 202 -29.39 4.10 7.67
C LEU A 202 -28.00 3.88 8.31
N ALA A 203 -27.92 3.11 9.39
CA ALA A 203 -26.65 2.74 10.02
C ALA A 203 -25.76 1.91 9.09
N LEU A 204 -26.34 0.90 8.42
CA LEU A 204 -25.64 0.10 7.42
C LEU A 204 -25.04 0.97 6.31
N TYR A 205 -25.80 1.96 5.81
CA TYR A 205 -25.30 2.89 4.79
C TYR A 205 -24.08 3.68 5.27
N VAL A 206 -24.13 4.26 6.47
CA VAL A 206 -23.00 5.02 7.04
C VAL A 206 -21.79 4.13 7.31
N ASP A 207 -21.99 2.91 7.84
CA ASP A 207 -20.89 1.98 8.10
C ASP A 207 -20.21 1.50 6.80
N LEU A 208 -20.99 1.29 5.72
CA LEU A 208 -20.44 0.97 4.40
C LEU A 208 -19.59 2.13 3.85
N LYS A 209 -20.05 3.38 3.99
CA LYS A 209 -19.26 4.57 3.64
C LYS A 209 -17.99 4.69 4.48
N ALA A 210 -18.06 4.34 5.76
CA ALA A 210 -16.90 4.35 6.65
C ALA A 210 -15.86 3.33 6.20
N GLN A 211 -16.30 2.14 5.81
CA GLN A 211 -15.44 1.07 5.33
C GLN A 211 -14.75 1.43 4.00
N GLU A 212 -15.45 2.10 3.09
CA GLU A 212 -14.86 2.63 1.85
C GLU A 212 -13.72 3.62 2.16
N GLN A 213 -13.94 4.57 3.07
CA GLN A 213 -12.92 5.56 3.47
C GLN A 213 -11.73 4.91 4.20
N LEU A 214 -11.99 3.94 5.08
CA LEU A 214 -10.94 3.20 5.76
C LEU A 214 -10.12 2.34 4.80
N SER A 215 -10.75 1.74 3.79
CA SER A 215 -10.05 1.00 2.73
C SER A 215 -9.13 1.91 1.93
N ALA A 216 -9.61 3.09 1.50
CA ALA A 216 -8.77 4.06 0.79
C ALA A 216 -7.59 4.53 1.65
N LYS A 217 -7.81 4.70 2.96
CA LYS A 217 -6.76 5.06 3.92
C LYS A 217 -5.75 3.93 4.13
N LEU A 218 -6.22 2.68 4.15
CA LEU A 218 -5.37 1.50 4.23
C LEU A 218 -4.44 1.42 3.02
N ASP A 219 -4.96 1.59 1.81
CA ASP A 219 -4.16 1.58 0.57
C ASP A 219 -3.09 2.69 0.59
N ALA A 220 -3.46 3.89 1.03
CA ALA A 220 -2.54 5.01 1.17
C ALA A 220 -1.43 4.73 2.19
N LEU A 221 -1.78 4.13 3.34
CA LEU A 221 -0.81 3.74 4.38
C LEU A 221 0.09 2.59 3.92
N GLU A 222 -0.44 1.61 3.19
CA GLU A 222 0.36 0.52 2.63
C GLU A 222 1.37 1.04 1.62
N LYS A 223 0.97 1.99 0.76
CA LYS A 223 1.89 2.68 -0.14
C LYS A 223 2.96 3.45 0.63
N ALA A 224 2.55 4.27 1.61
CA ALA A 224 3.49 5.03 2.44
C ALA A 224 4.49 4.13 3.19
N ARG A 225 4.03 2.97 3.69
CA ARG A 225 4.89 1.96 4.33
C ARG A 225 5.92 1.41 3.37
N ARG A 226 5.51 1.06 2.13
CA ARG A 226 6.43 0.54 1.10
C ARG A 226 7.48 1.58 0.73
N ASP A 227 7.07 2.82 0.49
CA ASP A 227 7.97 3.92 0.13
C ASP A 227 8.96 4.23 1.29
N ALA A 228 8.49 4.21 2.54
CA ALA A 228 9.33 4.40 3.72
C ALA A 228 10.31 3.22 3.92
N ALA A 229 9.82 1.98 3.78
CA ALA A 229 10.66 0.78 3.88
C ALA A 229 11.75 0.76 2.81
N GLU A 230 11.43 1.18 1.59
CA GLU A 230 12.39 1.26 0.50
C GLU A 230 13.48 2.30 0.80
N LYS A 231 13.10 3.51 1.27
CA LYS A 231 14.06 4.55 1.68
C LYS A 231 14.97 4.09 2.82
N GLU A 232 14.40 3.45 3.83
CA GLU A 232 15.14 2.88 4.96
C GLU A 232 16.12 1.81 4.47
N ALA A 233 15.69 0.90 3.61
CA ALA A 233 16.53 -0.13 3.02
C ALA A 233 17.69 0.46 2.19
N TYR A 234 17.46 1.55 1.44
CA TYR A 234 18.54 2.25 0.72
C TYR A 234 19.54 2.90 1.66
N LYS A 235 19.06 3.56 2.73
CA LYS A 235 19.94 4.18 3.73
C LYS A 235 20.79 3.11 4.43
N ASP A 236 20.17 2.02 4.85
CA ASP A 236 20.85 0.89 5.48
C ASP A 236 21.84 0.22 4.53
N ALA A 237 21.52 0.11 3.25
CA ALA A 237 22.41 -0.38 2.22
C ALA A 237 23.62 0.55 2.01
N ALA A 238 23.40 1.87 1.94
CA ALA A 238 24.46 2.86 1.81
C ALA A 238 25.41 2.86 3.01
N THR A 239 24.88 2.78 4.24
CA THR A 239 25.69 2.63 5.45
C THR A 239 26.53 1.35 5.40
N TYR A 240 25.92 0.23 5.01
CA TYR A 240 26.64 -1.04 4.89
C TYR A 240 27.77 -1.00 3.84
N ALA A 241 27.51 -0.40 2.67
CA ALA A 241 28.53 -0.22 1.64
C ALA A 241 29.72 0.63 2.14
N SER A 242 29.43 1.68 2.92
CA SER A 242 30.47 2.52 3.56
C SER A 242 31.31 1.73 4.57
N ASP A 243 30.68 0.91 5.40
CA ASP A 243 31.39 0.10 6.40
C ASP A 243 32.22 -1.02 5.76
N ILE A 244 31.72 -1.66 4.71
CA ILE A 244 32.52 -2.60 3.91
C ILE A 244 33.75 -1.92 3.31
N GLY A 245 33.65 -0.66 2.87
CA GLY A 245 34.80 0.10 2.38
C GLY A 245 35.91 0.31 3.42
N LYS A 246 35.60 0.25 4.73
CA LYS A 246 36.61 0.26 5.81
C LYS A 246 37.19 -1.13 6.03
N GLU A 247 36.34 -2.15 6.01
CA GLU A 247 36.76 -3.55 6.20
C GLU A 247 37.70 -4.01 5.09
N ILE A 248 37.43 -3.64 3.84
CA ILE A 248 38.29 -3.96 2.70
C ILE A 248 39.69 -3.36 2.90
N ALA A 249 39.80 -2.10 3.34
CA ALA A 249 41.09 -1.47 3.60
C ALA A 249 41.88 -2.23 4.68
N SER A 250 41.20 -2.63 5.75
CA SER A 250 41.83 -3.37 6.85
C SER A 250 42.30 -4.77 6.46
N ARG A 251 41.56 -5.48 5.59
CA ARG A 251 41.85 -6.88 5.26
C ARG A 251 42.71 -7.06 4.01
N TYR A 252 42.44 -6.26 2.98
CA TYR A 252 42.99 -6.42 1.64
C TYR A 252 44.01 -5.33 1.28
N GLY A 253 44.15 -4.31 2.13
CA GLY A 253 45.09 -3.21 1.97
C GLY A 253 44.52 -2.02 1.17
N GLU A 254 45.26 -0.91 1.21
CA GLU A 254 44.78 0.38 0.69
C GLU A 254 44.57 0.36 -0.83
N ARG A 255 45.41 -0.35 -1.60
CA ARG A 255 45.27 -0.43 -3.06
C ARG A 255 43.93 -1.05 -3.48
N VAL A 256 43.54 -2.16 -2.85
CA VAL A 256 42.25 -2.84 -3.13
C VAL A 256 41.08 -1.94 -2.69
N SER A 257 41.18 -1.32 -1.51
CA SER A 257 40.18 -0.38 -1.01
C SER A 257 39.98 0.81 -1.95
N GLN A 258 41.07 1.42 -2.43
CA GLN A 258 41.02 2.55 -3.35
C GLN A 258 40.35 2.14 -4.66
N ALA A 259 40.76 1.05 -5.29
CA ALA A 259 40.14 0.58 -6.54
C ALA A 259 38.65 0.26 -6.35
N ALA A 260 38.27 -0.37 -5.24
CA ALA A 260 36.87 -0.62 -4.91
C ALA A 260 36.07 0.69 -4.76
N ARG A 261 36.59 1.70 -4.06
CA ARG A 261 35.94 3.01 -3.90
C ARG A 261 35.81 3.75 -5.23
N GLU A 262 36.83 3.71 -6.07
CA GLU A 262 36.77 4.33 -7.39
C GLU A 262 35.76 3.62 -8.31
N LEU A 263 35.59 2.30 -8.18
CA LEU A 263 34.49 1.60 -8.87
C LEU A 263 33.15 2.07 -8.32
N GLN A 264 32.97 2.12 -7.00
CA GLN A 264 31.73 2.55 -6.34
C GLN A 264 31.28 3.95 -6.79
N LYS A 265 32.20 4.90 -6.90
CA LYS A 265 31.91 6.29 -7.27
C LYS A 265 31.21 6.42 -8.62
N ASP A 266 31.65 5.60 -9.59
CA ASP A 266 31.24 5.75 -10.98
C ASP A 266 30.41 4.55 -11.47
N ILE A 267 29.95 3.65 -10.59
CA ILE A 267 29.26 2.42 -11.01
C ILE A 267 27.81 2.67 -11.45
N SER A 268 27.15 3.65 -10.83
CA SER A 268 25.72 3.90 -11.06
C SER A 268 25.52 4.41 -12.49
N GLY A 269 24.75 3.67 -13.29
CA GLY A 269 24.49 4.02 -14.69
C GLY A 269 25.59 3.62 -15.68
N LYS A 270 26.68 2.95 -15.24
CA LYS A 270 27.66 2.39 -16.18
C LYS A 270 27.04 1.25 -16.99
N GLN A 271 27.34 1.24 -18.28
CA GLN A 271 26.96 0.14 -19.16
C GLN A 271 27.86 -1.07 -18.90
N VAL A 272 27.24 -2.22 -18.68
CA VAL A 272 27.95 -3.50 -18.55
C VAL A 272 28.47 -3.94 -19.91
N ARG A 273 29.77 -4.22 -20.02
CA ARG A 273 30.39 -4.77 -21.24
C ARG A 273 29.94 -6.22 -21.47
N SER A 274 30.08 -6.69 -22.70
CA SER A 274 29.75 -8.07 -23.02
C SER A 274 30.63 -9.05 -22.23
N TYR A 275 30.09 -10.23 -21.90
CA TYR A 275 30.86 -11.30 -21.27
C TYR A 275 32.18 -11.61 -22.00
N GLN A 276 32.18 -11.60 -23.34
CA GLN A 276 33.36 -11.89 -24.15
C GLN A 276 34.44 -10.80 -23.97
N ASP A 277 34.04 -9.53 -23.94
CA ASP A 277 34.96 -8.42 -23.74
C ASP A 277 35.52 -8.40 -22.32
N ALA A 278 34.68 -8.66 -21.32
CA ALA A 278 35.07 -8.75 -19.92
C ALA A 278 36.07 -9.89 -19.72
N LEU A 279 35.79 -11.09 -20.25
CA LEU A 279 36.69 -12.24 -20.18
C LEU A 279 38.05 -11.91 -20.80
N LYS A 280 38.06 -11.39 -22.03
CA LYS A 280 39.30 -11.02 -22.73
C LYS A 280 40.11 -9.97 -21.96
N THR A 281 39.44 -8.99 -21.36
CA THR A 281 40.09 -7.98 -20.53
C THR A 281 40.70 -8.61 -19.28
N PHE A 282 39.96 -9.49 -18.60
CA PHE A 282 40.43 -10.12 -17.37
C PHE A 282 41.54 -11.16 -17.59
N GLU A 283 41.53 -11.88 -18.71
CA GLU A 283 42.58 -12.83 -19.09
C GLU A 283 43.98 -12.17 -19.20
N LYS A 284 44.04 -10.89 -19.59
CA LYS A 284 45.30 -10.13 -19.58
C LYS A 284 45.90 -10.03 -18.16
N MET A 285 45.06 -9.85 -17.15
CA MET A 285 45.48 -9.78 -15.76
C MET A 285 45.78 -11.17 -15.20
N SER A 286 44.86 -12.13 -15.35
CA SER A 286 45.01 -13.48 -14.77
C SER A 286 46.13 -14.31 -15.40
N SER A 287 46.59 -13.97 -16.61
CA SER A 287 47.76 -14.59 -17.23
C SER A 287 49.09 -14.20 -16.57
N ASN A 288 49.15 -13.08 -15.85
CA ASN A 288 50.36 -12.66 -15.13
C ASN A 288 50.59 -13.58 -13.91
N PRO A 289 51.77 -14.23 -13.79
CA PRO A 289 52.09 -15.13 -12.68
C PRO A 289 51.95 -14.51 -11.29
N GLY A 290 52.12 -13.18 -11.16
CA GLY A 290 51.98 -12.47 -9.89
C GLY A 290 50.56 -12.50 -9.29
N TRP A 291 49.55 -12.84 -10.09
CA TRP A 291 48.17 -13.03 -9.62
C TRP A 291 47.82 -14.49 -9.30
N LYS A 292 48.75 -15.43 -9.48
CA LYS A 292 48.51 -16.84 -9.19
C LYS A 292 48.91 -17.17 -7.76
N LEU A 293 47.99 -17.79 -7.03
CA LEU A 293 48.29 -18.37 -5.73
C LEU A 293 49.07 -19.67 -5.90
N ASN A 294 49.96 -19.98 -4.95
CA ASN A 294 50.53 -21.33 -4.88
C ASN A 294 49.43 -22.35 -4.52
N GLY A 295 49.67 -23.63 -4.77
CA GLY A 295 48.64 -24.67 -4.60
C GLY A 295 48.06 -24.77 -3.18
N LYS A 296 48.85 -24.47 -2.15
CA LYS A 296 48.39 -24.47 -0.75
C LYS A 296 47.46 -23.30 -0.47
N ASP A 297 47.85 -22.10 -0.86
CA ASP A 297 47.05 -20.89 -0.66
C ASP A 297 45.79 -20.91 -1.52
N ALA A 298 45.87 -21.40 -2.76
CA ALA A 298 44.73 -21.60 -3.66
C ALA A 298 43.69 -22.53 -3.03
N ALA A 299 44.11 -23.68 -2.49
CA ALA A 299 43.22 -24.61 -1.81
C ALA A 299 42.59 -24.01 -0.54
N ALA A 300 43.37 -23.25 0.25
CA ALA A 300 42.88 -22.60 1.45
C ALA A 300 41.82 -21.53 1.13
N VAL A 301 42.04 -20.70 0.11
CA VAL A 301 41.07 -19.69 -0.35
C VAL A 301 39.80 -20.36 -0.86
N ALA A 302 39.92 -21.41 -1.67
CA ALA A 302 38.78 -22.15 -2.19
C ALA A 302 37.95 -22.80 -1.05
N GLN A 303 38.61 -23.32 -0.02
CA GLN A 303 37.94 -23.83 1.18
C GLN A 303 37.25 -22.73 1.97
N ALA A 304 37.92 -21.58 2.16
CA ALA A 304 37.36 -20.43 2.88
C ALA A 304 36.11 -19.87 2.19
N LEU A 305 36.13 -19.77 0.84
CA LEU A 305 34.96 -19.38 0.05
C LEU A 305 33.81 -20.38 0.23
N ARG A 306 34.09 -21.69 0.11
CA ARG A 306 33.09 -22.73 0.30
C ARG A 306 32.58 -22.82 1.74
N ALA A 307 33.27 -22.26 2.72
CA ALA A 307 32.85 -22.20 4.12
C ALA A 307 31.92 -21.01 4.44
N LEU A 308 31.80 -20.01 3.56
CA LEU A 308 30.90 -18.87 3.76
C LEU A 308 29.45 -19.34 3.94
N ASP A 309 28.63 -18.57 4.66
CA ASP A 309 27.18 -18.82 4.66
C ASP A 309 26.54 -18.20 3.41
N LYS A 310 25.90 -19.03 2.58
CA LYS A 310 25.49 -18.64 1.20
C LYS A 310 24.25 -17.76 1.24
N ALA A 311 23.38 -17.99 2.23
CA ALA A 311 22.18 -17.16 2.44
C ALA A 311 22.59 -15.75 2.88
N THR A 312 23.39 -15.66 3.93
CA THR A 312 23.93 -14.38 4.44
C THR A 312 24.74 -13.65 3.37
N LEU A 313 25.54 -14.37 2.59
CA LEU A 313 26.30 -13.78 1.49
C LEU A 313 25.38 -13.21 0.40
N GLY A 314 24.35 -13.96 -0.03
CA GLY A 314 23.37 -13.50 -1.00
C GLY A 314 22.60 -12.26 -0.53
N ASP A 315 22.23 -12.22 0.76
CA ASP A 315 21.59 -11.06 1.38
C ASP A 315 22.51 -9.84 1.39
N ASN A 316 23.78 -10.03 1.76
CA ASN A 316 24.78 -8.96 1.76
C ASN A 316 25.07 -8.44 0.34
N MET A 317 25.19 -9.33 -0.65
CA MET A 317 25.35 -8.95 -2.07
C MET A 317 24.13 -8.15 -2.55
N THR A 318 22.92 -8.58 -2.19
CA THR A 318 21.67 -7.89 -2.54
C THR A 318 21.60 -6.51 -1.89
N ARG A 319 21.98 -6.41 -0.60
CA ARG A 319 22.07 -5.14 0.13
C ARG A 319 23.10 -4.20 -0.50
N LEU A 320 24.26 -4.70 -0.89
CA LEU A 320 25.27 -3.90 -1.59
C LEU A 320 24.78 -3.45 -2.96
N GLY A 321 24.13 -4.33 -3.74
CA GLY A 321 23.51 -3.96 -5.00
C GLY A 321 22.50 -2.81 -4.82
N LYS A 322 21.64 -2.88 -3.79
CA LYS A 322 20.71 -1.79 -3.46
C LYS A 322 21.42 -0.45 -3.20
N ALA A 323 22.58 -0.46 -2.55
CA ALA A 323 23.38 0.74 -2.32
C ALA A 323 23.80 1.44 -3.63
N PHE A 324 23.85 0.70 -4.74
CA PHE A 324 24.20 1.18 -6.07
C PHE A 324 22.99 1.30 -7.02
N GLY A 325 21.77 1.41 -6.47
CA GLY A 325 20.57 1.69 -7.26
C GLY A 325 19.88 0.46 -7.88
N VAL A 326 20.19 -0.75 -7.41
CA VAL A 326 19.53 -1.97 -7.89
C VAL A 326 18.18 -2.18 -7.20
N THR A 327 17.11 -2.10 -7.99
CA THR A 327 15.75 -2.45 -7.56
C THR A 327 15.44 -3.91 -7.92
N GLY A 328 15.11 -4.73 -6.92
CA GLY A 328 14.54 -6.07 -7.12
C GLY A 328 15.54 -7.24 -7.35
N GLY A 329 15.07 -8.43 -6.96
CA GLY A 329 15.75 -9.72 -7.12
C GLY A 329 16.80 -10.03 -6.05
N ALA A 330 16.73 -11.22 -5.46
CA ALA A 330 17.78 -11.76 -4.59
C ALA A 330 18.93 -12.34 -5.42
N ILE A 331 20.15 -12.24 -4.90
CA ILE A 331 21.34 -12.83 -5.53
C ILE A 331 21.58 -14.22 -4.92
N GLN A 332 21.64 -15.25 -5.77
CA GLN A 332 21.96 -16.61 -5.34
C GLN A 332 23.49 -16.78 -5.30
N ALA A 333 24.05 -16.82 -4.08
CA ALA A 333 25.51 -16.82 -3.92
C ALA A 333 26.19 -18.17 -4.21
N GLN A 334 25.45 -19.29 -4.27
CA GLN A 334 26.08 -20.63 -4.35
C GLN A 334 26.90 -20.82 -5.62
N GLY A 335 26.31 -20.59 -6.80
CA GLY A 335 27.04 -20.71 -8.08
C GLY A 335 28.23 -19.76 -8.15
N LEU A 336 28.06 -18.51 -7.71
CA LEU A 336 29.12 -17.50 -7.63
C LEU A 336 30.29 -17.94 -6.73
N VAL A 337 30.00 -18.49 -5.55
CA VAL A 337 31.02 -18.99 -4.61
C VAL A 337 31.76 -20.19 -5.18
N GLU A 338 31.05 -21.17 -5.75
CA GLU A 338 31.65 -22.37 -6.33
C GLU A 338 32.54 -22.03 -7.54
N ALA A 339 32.07 -21.12 -8.38
CA ALA A 339 32.83 -20.64 -9.54
C ALA A 339 34.05 -19.82 -9.12
N ALA A 340 33.94 -18.94 -8.12
CA ALA A 340 35.09 -18.20 -7.58
C ALA A 340 36.13 -19.12 -6.94
N ALA A 341 35.68 -20.12 -6.17
CA ALA A 341 36.55 -21.12 -5.56
C ALA A 341 37.30 -21.93 -6.64
N THR A 342 36.63 -22.26 -7.73
CA THR A 342 37.25 -22.91 -8.90
C THR A 342 38.27 -22.00 -9.56
N GLY A 343 37.93 -20.73 -9.81
CA GLY A 343 38.84 -19.75 -10.40
C GLY A 343 40.14 -19.57 -9.60
N PHE A 344 40.06 -19.48 -8.27
CA PHE A 344 41.27 -19.43 -7.43
C PHE A 344 42.07 -20.75 -7.42
N GLN A 345 41.39 -21.90 -7.53
CA GLN A 345 42.02 -23.21 -7.47
C GLN A 345 42.70 -23.62 -8.79
N THR A 346 42.09 -23.28 -9.93
CA THR A 346 42.52 -23.77 -11.26
C THR A 346 42.97 -22.65 -12.20
N GLY A 347 42.63 -21.39 -11.91
CA GLY A 347 42.80 -20.27 -12.83
C GLY A 347 41.67 -20.13 -13.87
N GLU A 348 40.68 -21.01 -13.86
CA GLU A 348 39.56 -20.99 -14.81
C GLU A 348 38.43 -20.07 -14.32
N TRP A 349 38.43 -18.82 -14.81
CA TRP A 349 37.48 -17.78 -14.37
C TRP A 349 36.21 -17.67 -15.23
N LYS A 350 36.18 -18.32 -16.38
CA LYS A 350 35.03 -18.36 -17.28
C LYS A 350 33.71 -18.73 -16.58
N PRO A 351 33.64 -19.77 -15.72
CA PRO A 351 32.41 -20.09 -14.99
C PRO A 351 31.91 -18.93 -14.12
N PHE A 352 32.82 -18.19 -13.49
CA PHE A 352 32.45 -17.10 -12.59
C PHE A 352 31.83 -15.92 -13.34
N LEU A 353 32.42 -15.53 -14.48
CA LEU A 353 31.86 -14.49 -15.33
C LEU A 353 30.47 -14.86 -15.87
N LEU A 354 30.24 -16.13 -16.21
CA LEU A 354 28.90 -16.60 -16.65
C LEU A 354 27.87 -16.53 -15.52
N GLU A 355 28.25 -16.93 -14.29
CA GLU A 355 27.38 -16.81 -13.12
C GLU A 355 27.09 -15.34 -12.78
N MET A 356 28.08 -14.45 -12.90
CA MET A 356 27.88 -13.01 -12.72
C MET A 356 26.92 -12.43 -13.75
N GLU A 357 27.08 -12.76 -15.03
CA GLU A 357 26.17 -12.33 -16.08
C GLU A 357 24.77 -12.85 -15.79
N SER A 358 24.63 -14.14 -15.48
CA SER A 358 23.36 -14.79 -15.14
C SER A 358 22.66 -14.14 -13.94
N ALA A 359 23.40 -13.78 -12.90
CA ALA A 359 22.88 -13.12 -11.70
C ALA A 359 22.32 -11.70 -11.97
N VAL A 360 22.68 -11.08 -13.09
CA VAL A 360 22.21 -9.74 -13.47
C VAL A 360 21.39 -9.70 -14.76
N LEU A 361 21.17 -10.85 -15.41
CA LEU A 361 20.26 -10.97 -16.55
C LEU A 361 18.86 -10.47 -16.18
N GLY A 362 18.24 -9.69 -17.06
CA GLY A 362 16.91 -9.12 -16.86
C GLY A 362 16.86 -7.87 -15.96
N LYS A 363 18.00 -7.40 -15.41
CA LYS A 363 18.09 -6.11 -14.72
C LYS A 363 18.33 -5.00 -15.75
N ILE A 364 17.77 -3.79 -15.51
CA ILE A 364 18.01 -2.61 -16.37
C ILE A 364 19.52 -2.36 -16.45
N ALA A 365 20.05 -1.98 -17.61
CA ALA A 365 21.51 -1.89 -17.84
C ALA A 365 22.26 -1.06 -16.77
N GLY A 366 21.64 -0.01 -16.22
CA GLY A 366 22.21 0.80 -15.13
C GLY A 366 22.20 0.13 -13.74
N SER A 367 21.33 -0.86 -13.50
CA SER A 367 21.29 -1.65 -12.24
C SER A 367 22.11 -2.94 -12.32
N ALA A 368 22.40 -3.46 -13.51
CA ALA A 368 23.29 -4.61 -13.66
C ALA A 368 24.71 -4.33 -13.13
N ALA A 369 25.25 -3.13 -13.39
CA ALA A 369 26.58 -2.73 -12.91
C ALA A 369 26.67 -2.69 -11.38
N GLY A 370 25.68 -2.07 -10.72
CA GLY A 370 25.58 -2.04 -9.26
C GLY A 370 25.47 -3.44 -8.64
N ALA A 371 24.74 -4.35 -9.29
CA ALA A 371 24.59 -5.73 -8.82
C ALA A 371 25.91 -6.50 -8.92
N MET A 372 26.62 -6.40 -10.04
CA MET A 372 27.94 -7.02 -10.22
C MET A 372 28.98 -6.49 -9.22
N LEU A 373 28.96 -5.18 -8.94
CA LEU A 373 29.81 -4.62 -7.89
C LEU A 373 29.41 -5.15 -6.50
N GLY A 374 28.12 -5.24 -6.21
CA GLY A 374 27.61 -5.82 -4.97
C GLY A 374 28.01 -7.29 -4.76
N ILE A 375 27.97 -8.10 -5.83
CA ILE A 375 28.49 -9.48 -5.85
C ILE A 375 29.96 -9.49 -5.44
N THR A 376 30.77 -8.67 -6.12
CA THR A 376 32.22 -8.64 -5.93
C THR A 376 32.60 -8.19 -4.51
N LEU A 377 31.98 -7.11 -4.03
CA LEU A 377 32.20 -6.61 -2.68
C LEU A 377 31.71 -7.60 -1.61
N GLY A 378 30.65 -8.37 -1.88
CA GLY A 378 30.20 -9.44 -1.00
C GLY A 378 31.25 -10.55 -0.86
N LEU A 379 31.90 -10.96 -1.95
CA LEU A 379 32.95 -12.00 -1.94
C LEU A 379 34.20 -11.57 -1.17
N LEU A 380 34.47 -10.27 -1.06
CA LEU A 380 35.54 -9.75 -0.19
C LEU A 380 35.26 -10.01 1.31
N GLY A 381 34.09 -10.53 1.68
CA GLY A 381 33.84 -11.07 3.02
C GLY A 381 34.62 -12.35 3.36
N VAL A 382 35.28 -12.99 2.38
CA VAL A 382 36.14 -14.15 2.66
C VAL A 382 37.29 -13.78 3.59
N THR A 383 37.65 -14.69 4.49
CA THR A 383 38.75 -14.46 5.44
C THR A 383 40.06 -14.98 4.85
N VAL A 384 40.96 -14.05 4.52
CA VAL A 384 42.30 -14.29 3.97
C VAL A 384 43.30 -13.33 4.64
N THR A 385 44.58 -13.70 4.69
CA THR A 385 45.60 -12.94 5.44
C THR A 385 46.91 -12.81 4.67
N GLY A 386 47.69 -11.77 4.98
CA GLY A 386 49.03 -11.57 4.42
C GLY A 386 49.00 -11.30 2.91
N GLY A 387 50.05 -11.72 2.19
CA GLY A 387 50.17 -11.51 0.75
C GLY A 387 49.02 -12.13 -0.08
N VAL A 388 48.36 -13.17 0.44
CA VAL A 388 47.18 -13.79 -0.19
C VAL A 388 46.01 -12.81 -0.29
N ALA A 389 45.87 -11.91 0.69
CA ALA A 389 44.78 -10.94 0.69
C ALA A 389 44.88 -9.98 -0.50
N LEU A 390 46.06 -9.41 -0.79
CA LEU A 390 46.23 -8.53 -1.95
C LEU A 390 45.84 -9.24 -3.26
N VAL A 391 46.26 -10.50 -3.44
CA VAL A 391 45.96 -11.29 -4.64
C VAL A 391 44.46 -11.55 -4.76
N VAL A 392 43.81 -12.03 -3.70
CA VAL A 392 42.37 -12.32 -3.69
C VAL A 392 41.55 -11.05 -3.93
N GLY A 393 41.88 -9.97 -3.23
CA GLY A 393 41.20 -8.69 -3.37
C GLY A 393 41.39 -8.07 -4.75
N GLY A 394 42.63 -8.07 -5.25
CA GLY A 394 42.94 -7.56 -6.59
C GLY A 394 42.25 -8.36 -7.68
N VAL A 395 42.25 -9.70 -7.61
CA VAL A 395 41.54 -10.57 -8.57
C VAL A 395 40.04 -10.27 -8.60
N LEU A 396 39.38 -10.20 -7.44
CA LEU A 396 37.94 -9.90 -7.36
C LEU A 396 37.62 -8.51 -7.92
N VAL A 397 38.39 -7.48 -7.54
CA VAL A 397 38.20 -6.11 -8.07
C VAL A 397 38.54 -6.03 -9.57
N GLY A 398 39.50 -6.81 -10.04
CA GLY A 398 39.85 -6.94 -11.46
C GLY A 398 38.73 -7.59 -12.28
N LEU A 399 38.08 -8.62 -11.73
CA LEU A 399 36.90 -9.26 -12.33
C LEU A 399 35.76 -8.24 -12.50
N ALA A 400 35.43 -7.50 -11.44
CA ALA A 400 34.44 -6.42 -11.54
C ALA A 400 34.85 -5.36 -12.57
N SER A 401 36.10 -4.88 -12.51
CA SER A 401 36.62 -3.86 -13.43
C SER A 401 36.56 -4.32 -14.89
N SER A 402 36.72 -5.61 -15.17
CA SER A 402 36.68 -6.12 -16.56
C SER A 402 35.36 -5.81 -17.29
N TYR A 403 34.25 -5.76 -16.55
CA TYR A 403 32.92 -5.42 -17.06
C TYR A 403 32.70 -3.92 -17.28
N PHE A 404 33.52 -3.03 -16.72
CA PHE A 404 33.21 -1.60 -16.64
C PHE A 404 34.35 -0.65 -17.03
N ASP A 405 35.59 -1.10 -16.86
CA ASP A 405 36.77 -0.25 -16.84
C ASP A 405 38.03 -1.09 -17.16
N PRO A 406 38.29 -1.38 -18.45
CA PRO A 406 39.48 -2.13 -18.84
C PRO A 406 40.80 -1.45 -18.46
N GLU A 407 40.83 -0.11 -18.40
CA GLU A 407 42.02 0.63 -17.97
C GLU A 407 42.32 0.36 -16.49
N LYS A 408 41.30 0.28 -15.63
CA LYS A 408 41.50 -0.16 -14.24
C LYS A 408 42.05 -1.58 -14.13
N VAL A 409 41.66 -2.50 -15.02
CA VAL A 409 42.25 -3.85 -15.04
C VAL A 409 43.75 -3.78 -15.33
N ASP A 410 44.16 -2.94 -16.27
CA ASP A 410 45.58 -2.72 -16.57
C ASP A 410 46.32 -2.08 -15.37
N GLN A 411 45.72 -1.09 -14.71
CA GLN A 411 46.27 -0.48 -13.48
C GLN A 411 46.43 -1.50 -12.35
N ILE A 412 45.40 -2.32 -12.11
CA ILE A 412 45.44 -3.38 -11.12
C ILE A 412 46.58 -4.33 -11.47
N ASN A 413 46.68 -4.80 -12.71
CA ASN A 413 47.70 -5.76 -13.14
C ASN A 413 49.14 -5.31 -12.81
N ASN A 414 49.40 -3.99 -12.83
CA ASN A 414 50.70 -3.43 -12.50
C ASN A 414 51.05 -3.50 -11.00
N TRP A 415 50.08 -3.68 -10.09
CA TRP A 415 50.34 -3.73 -8.64
C TRP A 415 51.31 -4.85 -8.24
N VAL A 416 51.22 -6.00 -8.92
CA VAL A 416 52.10 -7.16 -8.67
C VAL A 416 53.41 -7.08 -9.45
N MET A 417 53.48 -6.28 -10.53
CA MET A 417 54.74 -5.98 -11.22
C MET A 417 55.62 -5.11 -10.33
N ASP A 418 55.02 -4.10 -9.68
CA ASP A 418 55.72 -3.21 -8.75
C ASP A 418 56.15 -3.92 -7.46
N ALA A 419 55.42 -4.96 -7.03
CA ALA A 419 55.71 -5.72 -5.81
C ALA A 419 56.83 -6.77 -5.98
N VAL A 420 57.18 -7.15 -7.22
CA VAL A 420 58.26 -8.09 -7.55
C VAL A 420 59.55 -7.35 -7.94
N GLY A 421 59.48 -6.04 -8.15
CA GLY A 421 60.62 -5.16 -8.47
C GLY A 421 61.27 -4.44 -7.28
N ALA A 422 60.84 -4.72 -6.05
CA ALA A 422 61.44 -4.27 -4.79
C ALA A 422 61.90 -5.48 -3.97
#